data_AF-A0A1F9Z3Y2-F1
#
_entry.id   AF-A0A1F9Z3Y2-F1
#
_cell.length_a   1.000
_cell.length_b   1.000
_cell.length_c   1.000
_cell.angle_alpha   90.00
_cell.angle_beta   90.00
_cell.angle_gamma   90.00
#
_symmetry.space_group_name_H-M   'P 1'
#
loop_
_entity.id
_entity.type
_entity.pdbx_description
1 polymer ?
#
loop_
_entity_poly.entity_id
_entity_poly.type
_entity_poly.pdbx_seq_one_letter_code
_entity_poly.pdbx_strand_id
1 'polypeptide(L)' 'MKKLLIRTMMKTTVLILVLYTVAQAQEMESRKFGIGFMVGSPTGISFKYWLNEINALTGGISLENKG' A
#
# COMPACT_ATOMS: atom_id res chain seq x y z
N MET A 1 -18.83 28.59 9.10
CA MET A 1 -19.32 27.78 7.96
C MET A 1 -18.20 27.32 7.03
N LYS A 2 -17.32 28.19 6.52
CA LYS A 2 -16.22 27.82 5.61
C LYS A 2 -15.29 26.69 6.13
N LYS A 3 -14.96 26.70 7.43
CA LYS A 3 -14.12 25.67 8.08
C LYS A 3 -14.76 24.28 8.10
N LEU A 4 -16.08 24.20 8.21
CA LEU A 4 -16.81 22.92 8.17
C LEU A 4 -16.81 22.35 6.75
N LEU A 5 -17.02 23.23 5.75
CA LEU A 5 -16.97 22.89 4.34
C LEU A 5 -15.60 22.32 3.94
N ILE A 6 -14.51 22.98 4.35
CA ILE A 6 -13.13 22.54 4.08
C ILE A 6 -12.85 21.17 4.70
N ARG A 7 -13.34 20.91 5.92
CA ARG A 7 -13.17 19.60 6.59
C ARG A 7 -13.87 18.48 5.84
N THR A 8 -15.08 18.73 5.34
CA THR A 8 -15.82 17.74 4.54
C THR A 8 -15.12 17.50 3.21
N MET A 9 -14.67 18.54 2.51
CA MET A 9 -13.93 18.40 1.25
C MET A 9 -12.64 17.62 1.44
N MET A 10 -11.86 17.89 2.49
CA MET A 10 -10.62 17.15 2.79
C MET A 10 -10.87 15.65 3.01
N LYS A 11 -11.92 15.30 3.76
CA LYS A 11 -12.29 13.89 3.98
C LYS A 11 -12.71 13.21 2.68
N THR A 12 -13.51 13.88 1.86
CA THR A 12 -13.93 13.36 0.55
C THR A 12 -12.73 13.18 -0.39
N THR A 13 -11.78 14.11 -0.40
CA THR A 13 -10.54 13.98 -1.19
C THR A 13 -9.70 12.79 -0.74
N VAL A 14 -9.52 12.60 0.57
CA VAL A 14 -8.79 11.43 1.11
C VAL A 14 -9.52 10.14 0.74
N LEU A 15 -10.84 10.10 0.85
CA LEU A 15 -11.64 8.93 0.47
C LEU A 15 -11.48 8.59 -1.02
N ILE A 16 -11.56 9.59 -1.91
CA ILE A 16 -11.35 9.41 -3.36
C ILE A 16 -9.94 8.88 -3.65
N LEU A 17 -8.93 9.40 -2.96
CA LEU A 17 -7.54 8.95 -3.10
C LEU A 17 -7.39 7.47 -2.72
N VAL A 18 -7.99 7.04 -1.61
CA VAL A 18 -7.99 5.64 -1.18
C VAL A 18 -8.69 4.75 -2.21
N LEU A 19 -9.87 5.13 -2.69
CA LEU A 19 -10.60 4.34 -3.68
C LEU A 19 -9.86 4.19 -5.01
N TYR A 20 -9.11 5.22 -5.43
CA TYR A 20 -8.28 5.15 -6.64
C TYR A 20 -7.17 4.10 -6.52
N THR A 21 -6.56 3.97 -5.34
CA THR A 21 -5.52 2.94 -5.10
C THR A 21 -6.08 1.52 -5.14
N VAL A 22 -7.35 1.33 -4.73
CA VAL A 22 -8.02 0.02 -4.78
C VAL A 22 -8.36 -0.38 -6.22
N ALA A 23 -8.80 0.56 -7.06
CA ALA A 23 -9.09 0.29 -8.47
C ALA A 23 -7.85 -0.17 -9.24
N GLN A 24 -6.67 0.39 -8.93
CA GLN A 24 -5.39 0.00 -9.52
C GLN A 24 -4.90 -1.38 -9.06
N ALA A 25 -5.47 -1.95 -7.98
CA ALA A 25 -5.13 -3.28 -7.49
C ALA A 25 -5.82 -4.41 -8.28
N GLN A 26 -6.85 -4.13 -9.09
CA GLN A 26 -7.54 -5.16 -9.88
C GLN A 26 -6.73 -5.64 -11.11
N GLU A 27 -5.68 -4.93 -11.53
CA GLU A 27 -4.79 -5.37 -12.63
C GLU A 27 -3.73 -6.42 -12.20
N MET A 28 -3.87 -7.00 -11.00
CA MET A 28 -2.87 -7.89 -10.39
C MET A 28 -2.62 -9.19 -11.17
N GLU A 29 -3.54 -9.63 -12.05
CA GLU A 29 -3.32 -10.82 -12.89
C GLU A 29 -2.11 -10.67 -13.83
N SER A 30 -1.73 -9.45 -14.23
CA SER A 30 -0.56 -9.22 -15.08
C SER A 30 0.72 -8.88 -14.30
N ARG A 31 0.59 -8.36 -13.07
CA ARG A 31 1.73 -7.82 -12.31
C ARG A 31 2.32 -8.89 -11.41
N LYS A 32 3.38 -9.53 -11.89
CA LYS A 32 4.17 -10.51 -11.12
C LYS A 32 4.87 -9.90 -9.90
N PHE A 33 5.06 -8.59 -9.83
CA PHE A 33 5.80 -7.92 -8.76
C PHE A 33 4.93 -6.97 -7.93
N GLY A 34 5.14 -6.95 -6.62
CA GLY A 34 4.48 -6.04 -5.67
C GLY A 34 5.46 -5.50 -4.63
N ILE A 35 5.22 -4.26 -4.19
CA ILE A 35 5.93 -3.60 -3.09
C ILE A 35 4.90 -3.24 -2.02
N GLY A 36 5.25 -3.40 -0.75
CA GLY A 36 4.41 -3.05 0.38
C GLY A 36 5.17 -2.47 1.55
N PHE A 37 4.44 -2.09 2.58
CA PHE A 37 4.98 -1.68 3.88
C PHE A 37 4.77 -2.82 4.88
N MET A 38 5.78 -3.08 5.70
CA MET A 38 5.69 -3.95 6.87
C MET A 38 5.42 -3.07 8.09
N VAL A 39 4.34 -3.35 8.82
CA VAL A 39 3.96 -2.64 10.04
C VAL A 39 4.13 -3.60 11.21
N GLY A 40 4.89 -3.21 12.24
CA GLY A 40 5.21 -4.06 13.39
C GLY A 40 6.72 -4.22 13.57
N SER A 41 7.19 -5.40 13.96
CA SER A 41 8.63 -5.70 14.01
C SER A 41 8.97 -6.89 13.11
N PRO A 42 9.74 -6.68 12.01
CA PRO A 42 10.35 -5.42 11.60
C PRO A 42 9.37 -4.45 10.91
N THR A 43 9.43 -3.17 11.27
CA THR A 43 8.83 -2.11 10.43
C THR A 43 9.73 -1.88 9.22
N GLY A 44 9.19 -1.84 8.02
CA GLY A 44 10.03 -1.78 6.83
C GLY A 44 9.30 -1.78 5.49
N ILE A 45 10.04 -2.07 4.43
CA ILE A 45 9.53 -2.22 3.07
C ILE A 45 9.58 -3.70 2.70
N SER A 46 8.49 -4.24 2.17
CA SER A 46 8.43 -5.60 1.63
C SER A 46 8.34 -5.61 0.11
N PHE A 47 8.82 -6.68 -0.49
CA PHE A 47 8.72 -6.97 -1.92
C PHE A 47 8.24 -8.40 -2.11
N LYS A 48 7.38 -8.59 -3.10
CA LYS A 48 6.82 -9.89 -3.47
C LYS A 48 6.91 -10.07 -4.98
N TYR A 49 7.40 -11.22 -5.41
CA TYR A 49 7.46 -11.61 -6.82
C TYR A 49 6.80 -12.97 -7.03
N TRP A 50 5.65 -12.97 -7.69
CA TRP A 50 4.89 -14.16 -8.07
C TRP A 50 5.57 -14.90 -9.22
N LEU A 51 5.95 -16.15 -8.94
CA LEU A 51 6.49 -17.08 -9.94
C LEU A 51 5.35 -17.70 -10.75
N ASN A 52 4.23 -17.96 -10.08
CA ASN A 52 2.96 -18.41 -10.64
C ASN A 52 1.81 -18.03 -9.68
N GLU A 53 0.61 -18.57 -9.93
CA GLU A 53 -0.60 -18.29 -9.14
C GLU A 53 -0.50 -18.73 -7.66
N ILE A 54 0.41 -19.64 -7.34
CA ILE A 54 0.53 -20.28 -6.02
C ILE A 54 1.82 -19.85 -5.30
N ASN A 55 2.92 -19.76 -6.03
CA ASN A 55 4.27 -19.57 -5.50
C ASN A 55 4.77 -18.15 -5.73
N ALA A 56 5.37 -17.57 -4.69
CA ALA A 56 5.99 -16.26 -4.73
C ALA A 56 7.30 -16.24 -3.94
N LEU A 57 8.29 -15.51 -4.45
CA LEU A 57 9.44 -15.06 -3.68
C LEU A 57 9.04 -13.81 -2.89
N THR A 58 9.28 -13.82 -1.59
CA THR A 58 8.98 -12.68 -0.71
C THR A 58 10.24 -12.29 0.04
N GLY A 59 10.47 -11.00 0.19
CA GLY A 59 11.51 -10.47 1.06
C GLY A 59 11.17 -9.08 1.57
N GLY A 60 12.03 -8.54 2.43
CA GLY A 60 11.83 -7.22 3.00
C GLY A 60 13.09 -6.65 3.61
N ILE A 61 13.12 -5.33 3.69
CA ILE A 61 14.17 -4.54 4.34
C ILE A 61 13.56 -3.95 5.60
N SER A 62 14.17 -4.23 6.75
CA SER A 62 13.82 -3.57 8.01
C SER A 62 14.37 -2.15 8.03
N LEU A 63 13.53 -1.20 8.42
CA LEU A 63 13.89 0.19 8.68
C LEU A 63 14.10 0.45 10.19
N GLU A 64 14.05 -0.60 11.02
CA GLU A 64 14.35 -0.48 12.44
C GLU A 64 15.83 -0.19 12.64
N ASN A 65 16.12 0.95 13.26
CA ASN A 65 17.47 1.28 13.70
C ASN A 65 17.75 0.49 14.99
N LYS A 66 18.52 -0.59 14.89
CA LYS A 66 19.11 -1.25 16.06
C LYS A 66 20.31 -0.41 16.50
N GLY A 67 20.04 0.62 17.31
CA GLY A 67 21.06 1.34 18.06
C GLY A 67 21.82 0.43 19.02
#